data_AF-Q9VSU3-F1
#
_entry.id   AF-Q9VSU3-F1
#
_cell.length_a   1.000
_cell.length_b   1.000
_cell.length_c   1.000
_cell.angle_alpha   90.00
_cell.angle_beta   90.00
_cell.angle_gamma   90.00
#
_symmetry.space_group_name_H-M   'P 1'
#
loop_
_entity.id
_entity.type
_entity.pdbx_description
1 polymer ?
#
loop_
_entity_poly.entity_id
_entity_poly.type
_entity_poly.pdbx_seq_one_letter_code
_entity_poly.pdbx_strand_id
1 'polypeptide(L)' 'MSATKVNHLIGATTRYIAGRNAVQTVYWRTSAGPNPRMLKTNKLQNFDRTQKAPQSVRMQNYDRSYIRD' A
#
# COMPACT_ATOMS: atom_id res chain seq x y z
N MET A 1 9.26 -24.97 19.98
CA MET A 1 9.22 -25.00 18.50
C MET A 1 9.69 -23.66 17.99
N SER A 2 10.67 -23.65 17.08
CA SER A 2 11.12 -22.48 16.34
C SER A 2 9.90 -21.83 15.69
N ALA A 3 9.45 -20.68 16.20
CA ALA A 3 8.57 -19.82 15.42
C ALA A 3 9.38 -19.48 14.18
N THR A 4 9.07 -20.19 13.08
CA THR A 4 9.66 -20.05 11.76
C THR A 4 9.94 -18.57 11.58
N LYS A 5 11.23 -18.23 11.44
CA LYS A 5 11.80 -16.89 11.55
C LYS A 5 11.26 -15.97 10.44
N VAL A 6 9.96 -15.70 10.46
CA VAL A 6 9.24 -14.91 9.47
C VAL A 6 9.39 -13.45 9.85
N ASN A 7 9.66 -12.62 8.84
CA ASN A 7 9.78 -11.18 9.06
C ASN A 7 8.42 -10.64 9.53
N HIS A 8 8.37 -10.05 10.72
CA HIS A 8 7.12 -9.57 11.32
C HIS A 8 6.61 -8.33 10.60
N LEU A 9 5.31 -8.29 10.28
CA LEU A 9 4.68 -7.12 9.68
C LEU A 9 4.52 -6.01 10.73
N ILE A 10 5.07 -4.84 10.43
CA ILE A 10 4.97 -3.63 11.27
C ILE A 10 3.83 -2.75 10.80
N GLY A 11 3.68 -2.63 9.48
CA GLY A 11 2.64 -1.78 8.91
C GLY A 11 2.54 -1.96 7.41
N ALA A 12 1.42 -1.49 6.87
CA ALA A 12 1.18 -1.46 5.44
C ALA A 12 0.54 -0.14 5.05
N THR A 13 0.84 0.31 3.84
CA THR A 13 0.19 1.48 3.24
C THR A 13 -0.22 1.13 1.83
N THR A 14 -1.49 1.38 1.52
CA THR A 14 -2.08 1.09 0.22
C THR A 14 -2.51 2.40 -0.43
N ARG A 15 -2.19 2.59 -1.70
CA ARG A 15 -2.72 3.72 -2.49
C ARG A 15 -3.12 3.31 -3.89
N TYR A 16 -4.15 3.96 -4.41
CA TYR A 16 -4.47 3.91 -5.82
C TYR A 16 -3.58 4.88 -6.60
N ILE A 17 -3.09 4.45 -7.76
CA ILE A 17 -2.29 5.27 -8.67
C ILE A 17 -3.19 5.65 -9.85
N ALA A 18 -3.71 6.87 -9.81
CA ALA A 18 -4.46 7.45 -10.91
C ALA A 18 -3.63 7.44 -12.21
N GLY A 19 -4.30 7.18 -13.35
CA GLY A 19 -3.66 7.03 -14.66
C GLY A 19 -3.03 5.67 -14.94
N ARG A 20 -2.65 4.88 -13.91
CA ARG A 20 -2.19 3.49 -14.09
C ARG A 20 -3.30 2.45 -13.92
N ASN A 21 -4.44 2.88 -13.38
CA ASN A 21 -5.50 1.98 -12.89
C ASN A 21 -4.94 0.84 -12.05
N ALA A 22 -4.14 1.19 -11.04
CA ALA A 22 -3.39 0.22 -10.26
C ALA A 22 -3.43 0.56 -8.77
N VAL A 23 -3.39 -0.47 -7.93
CA VAL A 23 -3.22 -0.33 -6.49
C VAL A 23 -1.80 -0.75 -6.13
N GLN A 24 -1.09 0.12 -5.42
CA GLN A 24 0.21 -0.18 -4.84
C GLN A 24 0.07 -0.35 -3.33
N THR A 25 0.56 -1.48 -2.83
CA THR A 25 0.67 -1.75 -1.39
C THR A 25 2.14 -1.85 -1.01
N VAL A 26 2.56 -1.09 -0.01
CA VAL A 26 3.89 -1.17 0.59
C VAL A 26 3.74 -1.80 1.96
N TYR A 27 4.55 -2.82 2.24
CA TYR A 27 4.62 -3.46 3.55
C TYR A 27 5.98 -3.20 4.17
N TRP A 28 5.97 -2.81 5.44
CA TRP A 28 7.15 -2.69 6.28
C TRP A 28 7.20 -3.87 7.22
N ARG A 29 8.30 -4.61 7.18
CA ARG A 29 8.53 -5.77 8.05
C ARG A 29 9.83 -5.60 8.82
N THR A 30 9.93 -6.16 10.02
CA THR A 30 11.22 -6.31 10.70
C THR A 30 11.83 -7.65 10.32
N SER A 31 13.12 -7.66 10.01
CA SER A 31 13.88 -8.90 9.87
C SER A 31 14.06 -9.53 11.24
N ALA A 32 13.89 -10.84 11.34
CA ALA A 32 14.19 -11.51 12.60
C ALA A 32 15.70 -11.69 12.79
N GLY A 33 16.16 -11.66 14.05
CA GLY A 33 17.57 -11.79 14.43
C GLY A 33 17.99 -10.77 15.49
N PRO A 34 19.22 -10.89 16.02
CA PRO A 34 19.72 -10.05 17.12
C PRO A 34 19.81 -8.56 16.78
N ASN A 35 19.92 -8.21 15.49
CA ASN A 35 19.93 -6.83 14.99
C ASN A 35 18.82 -6.66 13.94
N PRO A 36 17.56 -6.43 14.37
CA PRO A 36 16.44 -6.34 13.44
C PRO A 36 16.59 -5.13 12.51
N ARG A 37 16.45 -5.37 11.21
CA ARG A 37 16.41 -4.34 10.18
C ARG A 37 15.00 -4.16 9.67
N MET A 38 14.67 -2.94 9.26
CA MET A 38 13.40 -2.66 8.61
C MET A 38 13.51 -2.97 7.11
N LEU A 39 12.60 -3.81 6.62
CA LEU A 39 12.50 -4.25 5.24
C LEU A 39 11.23 -3.67 4.63
N LYS A 40 11.36 -3.03 3.47
CA LYS A 40 10.22 -2.59 2.65
C LYS A 40 10.00 -3.56 1.51
N THR A 41 8.75 -3.96 1.30
CA THR A 41 8.34 -4.73 0.11
C THR A 41 7.18 -4.00 -0.56
N ASN A 42 7.17 -4.03 -1.88
CA ASN A 42 6.18 -3.31 -2.69
C ASN A 42 5.44 -4.32 -3.58
N LYS A 43 4.11 -4.24 -3.56
CA LYS A 43 3.25 -5.02 -4.44
C LYS A 43 2.40 -4.07 -5.26
N LEU A 44 2.45 -4.19 -6.58
CA LEU A 44 1.62 -3.46 -7.52
C LEU A 44 0.61 -4.43 -8.15
N GLN A 45 -0.67 -4.11 -8.04
CA GLN A 45 -1.74 -4.80 -8.74
C GLN A 45 -2.31 -3.86 -9.80
N ASN A 46 -2.16 -4.22 -11.07
CA ASN A 46 -2.77 -3.47 -12.18
C ASN A 46 -4.18 -4.01 -12.45
N PHE A 47 -5.10 -3.12 -12.75
CA PHE A 47 -6.46 -3.42 -13.20
C PHE A 47 -6.59 -3.06 -14.67
N ASP A 48 -7.55 -3.71 -15.34
CA ASP A 48 -7.87 -3.40 -16.72
C ASP A 48 -8.30 -1.94 -16.85
N ARG A 49 -7.77 -1.19 -17.81
CA ARG A 49 -8.09 0.24 -18.02
C ARG A 49 -9.56 0.51 -18.31
N THR A 50 -10.31 -0.49 -18.80
CA THR A 50 -11.75 -0.41 -19.02
C THR A 50 -12.54 -0.47 -17.71
N GLN A 51 -11.97 -1.07 -16.66
CA GLN A 51 -12.58 -1.11 -15.34
C GLN A 51 -12.45 0.25 -14.66
N LYS A 52 -13.58 0.84 -14.27
CA LYS A 52 -13.58 2.10 -13.53
C LYS A 52 -12.94 1.87 -12.16
N ALA A 53 -12.10 2.81 -11.74
CA ALA A 53 -11.59 2.83 -10.38
C ALA A 53 -12.76 2.80 -9.36
N PRO A 54 -12.55 2.19 -8.18
CA PRO A 54 -13.55 2.16 -7.12
C PRO A 54 -14.12 3.56 -6.85
N GLN A 55 -15.43 3.67 -6.63
CA GLN A 55 -16.10 4.97 -6.53
C GLN A 55 -15.49 5.85 -5.44
N SER A 56 -15.19 5.30 -4.27
CA SER A 56 -14.54 6.02 -3.16
C SER A 56 -13.25 6.70 -3.57
N VAL A 57 -12.43 6.04 -4.40
CA VAL A 57 -11.18 6.59 -4.93
C VAL A 57 -11.41 7.71 -5.94
N ARG A 58 -12.45 7.58 -6.77
CA ARG A 58 -12.83 8.66 -7.70
C ARG A 58 -13.33 9.89 -6.96
N MET A 59 -14.08 9.70 -5.87
CA MET A 59 -14.63 10.79 -5.06
C MET A 59 -13.57 11.48 -4.18
N GLN A 60 -12.48 10.81 -3.80
CA GLN A 60 -11.36 11.45 -3.07
C GLN A 60 -10.76 12.65 -3.81
N ASN A 61 -10.76 12.66 -5.15
CA ASN A 61 -10.28 13.81 -5.92
C ASN A 61 -11.33 14.92 -6.06
N TYR A 62 -12.60 14.62 -5.79
CA TYR A 62 -13.70 15.59 -5.89
C TYR A 62 -13.77 16.47 -4.63
N ASP A 63 -13.55 15.89 -3.45
CA ASP A 63 -13.53 16.61 -2.17
C ASP A 63 -12.19 17.32 -1.91
N ARG A 64 -11.85 18.30 -2.76
CA ARG A 64 -10.78 19.27 -2.48
C ARG A 64 -11.28 20.51 -1.72
N SER A 65 -12.45 20.43 -1.09
CA SER A 65 -13.07 21.53 -0.35
C SER A 65 -12.22 22.01 0.84
N TYR A 66 -11.30 21.19 1.35
CA TYR A 66 -10.40 21.54 2.46
C TYR A 66 -9.09 22.24 2.05
N ILE A 67 -8.84 22.49 0.76
CA ILE A 67 -7.67 23.28 0.29
C ILE A 67 -8.01 24.79 0.24
N ARG A 68 -8.90 25.26 1.11
CA ARG A 68 -9.15 26.68 1.31
C ARG A 68 -8.77 27.05 2.73
N ASP A 69 -7.49 27.31 2.94
CA ASP A 69 -6.97 28.17 3.99
C ASP A 69 -6.13 29.27 3.32
#